data_AF-A0A165E299-F1
#
_entry.id   AF-A0A165E299-F1
#
_cell.length_a   1.000
_cell.length_b   1.000
_cell.length_c   1.000
_cell.angle_alpha   90.00
_cell.angle_beta   90.00
_cell.angle_gamma   90.00
#
_symmetry.space_group_name_H-M   'P 1'
#
loop_
_entity.id
_entity.type
_entity.pdbx_description
1 polymer ?
#
loop_
_entity_poly.entity_id
_entity_poly.type
_entity_poly.pdbx_seq_one_letter_code
_entity_poly.pdbx_strand_id
1 'polypeptide(L)'
;MAPALPLPLPNSSSPPPSPLPSPATPSFAPSPGLPPSDADWSLPISSLLRTGTKRAHEEVEHSPGAARLARGELGREEYARWCVALWCVYDALESALSEHSYNPVLAPTSHPALLARSGPLSEDIASLLLTSPNSWQSHPAAASLLTTPPAPLKAYVARLTELGQEHPERLLAHAYVRYLGDLSGGQIIRRRLAKALSLSPKPSTAPGNESDRATPGLTFFEFSSLDGQAAADTQEMRRIKDWYRRGMDEGVGEDEELKRALVEEANEAFRLNAGLFGMLDEPWTGGEGKSEQGQGFPFTSFISFLVAVGLAHFLLVTMGFTGQRGWEKWEVVQGWVKGRLEL
;
A
#
# COMPACT_ATOMS: atom_id res chain seq x y z
N MET A 1 -57.92 49.33 -32.48
CA MET A 1 -57.23 48.53 -31.46
C MET A 1 -56.26 47.61 -32.17
N ALA A 2 -54.99 47.98 -32.20
CA ALA A 2 -53.89 47.20 -32.77
C ALA A 2 -53.06 46.62 -31.61
N PRO A 3 -52.64 45.35 -31.67
CA PRO A 3 -51.90 44.72 -30.58
C PRO A 3 -50.45 45.21 -30.53
N ALA A 4 -49.96 45.45 -29.32
CA ALA A 4 -48.62 45.92 -29.02
C ALA A 4 -47.55 44.88 -29.36
N LEU A 5 -46.46 45.34 -29.99
CA LEU A 5 -45.25 44.57 -30.26
C LEU A 5 -44.45 44.34 -28.96
N PRO A 6 -43.85 43.14 -28.75
CA PRO A 6 -42.97 42.91 -27.61
C PRO A 6 -41.57 43.48 -27.85
N LEU A 7 -40.99 44.04 -26.78
CA LEU A 7 -39.61 44.57 -26.74
C LEU A 7 -38.57 43.44 -26.86
N PRO A 8 -37.41 43.68 -27.48
CA PRO A 8 -36.35 42.68 -27.60
C PRO A 8 -35.60 42.50 -26.28
N LEU A 9 -35.31 41.25 -25.92
CA LEU A 9 -34.41 40.91 -24.81
C LEU A 9 -32.94 41.18 -25.19
N PRO A 10 -32.10 41.65 -24.26
CA PRO A 10 -30.68 41.85 -24.52
C PRO A 10 -29.94 40.51 -24.65
N ASN A 11 -29.15 40.38 -25.71
CA ASN A 11 -28.21 39.30 -25.95
C ASN A 11 -27.09 39.34 -24.89
N SER A 12 -27.06 38.37 -23.98
CA SER A 12 -25.96 38.14 -23.04
C SER A 12 -25.06 37.03 -23.59
N SER A 13 -24.27 37.35 -24.61
CA SER A 13 -23.14 36.53 -25.05
C SER A 13 -21.89 36.94 -24.28
N SER A 14 -21.65 36.30 -23.15
CA SER A 14 -20.34 36.27 -22.50
C SER A 14 -20.09 34.83 -22.03
N PRO A 15 -19.04 34.15 -22.52
CA PRO A 15 -18.70 32.82 -22.01
C PRO A 15 -18.30 32.92 -20.53
N PRO A 16 -18.56 31.88 -19.72
CA PRO A 16 -18.10 31.86 -18.33
C PRO A 16 -16.57 31.96 -18.29
N PRO A 17 -15.99 32.62 -17.28
CA PRO A 17 -14.54 32.67 -17.12
C PRO A 17 -13.99 31.25 -17.00
N SER A 18 -12.91 30.98 -17.73
CA SER A 18 -12.20 29.70 -17.66
C SER A 18 -11.85 29.38 -16.21
N PRO A 19 -12.03 28.13 -15.75
CA PRO A 19 -11.56 27.75 -14.43
C PRO A 19 -10.05 28.01 -14.35
N LEU A 20 -9.62 28.67 -13.27
CA LEU A 20 -8.21 28.84 -12.97
C LEU A 20 -7.52 27.46 -13.01
N PRO A 21 -6.30 27.36 -13.55
CA PRO A 21 -5.57 26.11 -13.54
C PRO A 21 -5.43 25.64 -12.09
N SER A 22 -5.91 24.43 -11.81
CA SER A 22 -5.65 23.75 -10.54
C SER A 22 -4.15 23.83 -10.22
N PRO A 23 -3.77 24.05 -8.95
CA PRO A 23 -2.36 24.00 -8.58
C PRO A 23 -1.80 22.67 -9.07
N ALA A 24 -0.73 22.75 -9.88
CA ALA A 24 -0.09 21.61 -10.50
C ALA A 24 0.09 20.51 -9.46
N THR A 25 -0.61 19.39 -9.67
CA THR A 25 -0.34 18.16 -8.94
C THR A 25 1.17 17.92 -9.07
N PRO A 26 1.94 17.83 -7.98
CA PRO A 26 3.35 17.49 -8.09
C PRO A 26 3.39 16.11 -8.76
N SER A 27 3.77 16.09 -10.03
CA SER A 27 3.91 14.86 -10.78
C SER A 27 5.13 14.15 -10.23
N PHE A 28 4.88 13.25 -9.28
CA PHE A 28 5.84 12.24 -8.90
C PHE A 28 5.92 11.21 -10.04
N ALA A 29 6.46 11.64 -11.18
CA ALA A 29 6.89 10.73 -12.22
C ALA A 29 8.30 10.26 -11.82
N PRO A 30 8.48 9.02 -11.34
CA PRO A 30 9.82 8.53 -11.07
C PRO A 30 10.64 8.63 -12.35
N SER A 31 11.88 9.09 -12.21
CA SER A 31 12.73 9.32 -13.37
C SER A 31 12.98 7.97 -14.04
N PRO A 32 12.91 7.85 -15.39
CA PRO A 32 13.18 6.59 -16.07
C PRO A 32 14.55 6.08 -15.63
N GLY A 33 14.55 5.06 -14.79
CA GLY A 33 15.75 4.43 -14.25
C GLY A 33 16.33 3.51 -15.29
N LEU A 34 16.77 4.07 -16.42
CA LEU A 34 17.60 3.29 -17.31
C LEU A 34 18.81 2.84 -16.49
N PRO A 35 19.14 1.54 -16.49
CA PRO A 35 20.37 1.09 -15.89
C PRO A 35 21.53 1.87 -16.54
N PRO A 36 22.60 2.19 -15.80
CA PRO A 36 23.75 2.86 -16.40
C PRO A 36 24.17 2.10 -17.67
N SER A 37 24.59 2.83 -18.72
CA SER A 37 25.00 2.28 -20.03
C SER A 37 26.03 1.15 -19.93
N ASP A 38 26.71 1.06 -18.79
CA ASP A 38 27.83 0.17 -18.51
C ASP A 38 27.40 -1.04 -17.66
N ALA A 39 26.09 -1.35 -17.59
CA ALA A 39 25.60 -2.52 -16.88
C ALA A 39 26.16 -3.82 -17.48
N ASP A 40 26.63 -4.71 -16.60
CA ASP A 40 27.07 -6.06 -17.00
C ASP A 40 25.86 -6.96 -17.26
N TRP A 41 25.47 -7.07 -18.53
CA TRP A 41 24.32 -7.85 -18.99
C TRP A 41 24.51 -9.38 -18.90
N SER A 42 25.72 -9.84 -18.57
CA SER A 42 25.98 -11.26 -18.26
C SER A 42 25.42 -11.68 -16.89
N LEU A 43 25.03 -10.71 -16.04
CA LEU A 43 24.43 -11.00 -14.75
C LEU A 43 23.03 -11.63 -14.90
N PRO A 44 22.58 -12.41 -13.90
CA PRO A 44 21.21 -12.92 -13.85
C PRO A 44 20.19 -11.77 -13.80
N ILE A 45 19.02 -11.97 -14.42
CA ILE A 45 17.97 -10.94 -14.49
C ILE A 45 17.51 -10.48 -13.10
N SER A 46 17.49 -11.37 -12.11
CA SER A 46 17.12 -11.03 -10.73
C SER A 46 18.06 -9.98 -10.11
N SER A 47 19.35 -10.01 -10.48
CA SER A 47 20.35 -9.04 -10.06
C SER A 47 20.21 -7.74 -10.82
N LEU A 48 20.02 -7.80 -12.14
CA LEU A 48 19.82 -6.65 -13.01
C LEU A 48 18.57 -5.84 -12.65
N LEU A 49 17.46 -6.51 -12.37
CA LEU A 49 16.23 -5.86 -11.92
C LEU A 49 16.44 -5.19 -10.56
N ARG A 50 17.10 -5.87 -9.61
CA ARG A 50 17.35 -5.31 -8.27
C ARG A 50 18.20 -4.04 -8.33
N THR A 51 19.25 -4.02 -9.13
CA THR A 51 20.12 -2.85 -9.26
C THR A 51 19.50 -1.77 -10.14
N GLY A 52 18.94 -2.17 -11.29
CA GLY A 52 18.36 -1.28 -12.29
C GLY A 52 17.09 -0.56 -11.82
N THR A 53 16.35 -1.12 -10.87
CA THR A 53 15.14 -0.49 -10.31
C THR A 53 15.35 0.18 -8.96
N LYS A 54 16.57 0.14 -8.40
CA LYS A 54 16.86 0.64 -7.05
C LYS A 54 16.41 2.10 -6.86
N ARG A 55 16.73 2.97 -7.82
CA ARG A 55 16.36 4.40 -7.75
C ARG A 55 14.83 4.57 -7.78
N ALA A 56 14.15 3.89 -8.70
CA ALA A 56 12.69 3.98 -8.83
C ALA A 56 11.98 3.43 -7.58
N HIS A 57 12.52 2.38 -6.95
CA HIS A 57 12.05 1.88 -5.67
C HIS A 57 12.21 2.92 -4.55
N GLU A 58 13.41 3.50 -4.40
CA GLU A 58 13.68 4.55 -3.41
C GLU A 58 12.74 5.75 -3.60
N GLU A 59 12.54 6.17 -4.85
CA GLU A 59 11.59 7.23 -5.20
C GLU A 59 10.17 6.89 -4.71
N VAL A 60 9.62 5.74 -5.09
CA VAL A 60 8.27 5.32 -4.68
C VAL A 60 8.12 5.24 -3.16
N GLU A 61 9.12 4.69 -2.46
CA GLU A 61 9.12 4.57 -0.99
C GLU A 61 8.99 5.93 -0.28
N HIS A 62 9.59 6.98 -0.85
CA HIS A 62 9.56 8.33 -0.29
C HIS A 62 8.38 9.19 -0.79
N SER A 63 7.50 8.65 -1.63
CA SER A 63 6.33 9.38 -2.13
C SER A 63 5.33 9.70 -1.00
N PRO A 64 4.59 10.84 -1.08
CA PRO A 64 3.65 11.23 -0.03
C PRO A 64 2.57 10.17 0.23
N GLY A 65 1.93 9.64 -0.82
CA GLY A 65 0.95 8.57 -0.72
C GLY A 65 1.48 7.27 -0.10
N ALA A 66 2.68 6.82 -0.50
CA ALA A 66 3.30 5.64 0.12
C ALA A 66 3.59 5.87 1.61
N ALA A 67 4.06 7.06 1.97
CA ALA A 67 4.31 7.42 3.35
C ALA A 67 3.03 7.48 4.20
N ARG A 68 1.92 8.03 3.66
CA ARG A 68 0.59 7.99 4.31
C ARG A 68 0.12 6.56 4.56
N LEU A 69 0.25 5.68 3.57
CA LEU A 69 -0.09 4.26 3.71
C LEU A 69 0.76 3.58 4.79
N ALA A 70 2.07 3.76 4.75
CA ALA A 70 3.01 3.15 5.69
C ALA A 70 2.83 3.67 7.13
N ARG A 71 2.35 4.91 7.32
CA ARG A 71 2.01 5.48 8.62
C ARG A 71 0.62 5.09 9.11
N GLY A 72 -0.21 4.48 8.27
CA GLY A 72 -1.59 4.10 8.61
C GLY A 72 -2.53 5.29 8.67
N GLU A 73 -2.33 6.29 7.81
CA GLU A 73 -3.08 7.56 7.80
C GLU A 73 -4.31 7.52 6.86
N LEU A 74 -4.64 6.35 6.33
CA LEU A 74 -5.82 6.17 5.48
C LEU A 74 -7.03 5.83 6.34
N GLY A 75 -8.15 6.48 6.07
CA GLY A 75 -9.44 6.07 6.63
C GLY A 75 -9.87 4.70 6.09
N ARG A 76 -10.83 4.03 6.75
CA ARG A 76 -11.31 2.69 6.34
C ARG A 76 -11.79 2.65 4.89
N GLU A 77 -12.63 3.61 4.49
CA GLU A 77 -13.18 3.65 3.13
C GLU A 77 -12.12 4.07 2.09
N GLU A 78 -11.21 4.98 2.45
CA GLU A 78 -10.07 5.35 1.61
C GLU A 78 -9.13 4.15 1.38
N TYR A 79 -8.86 3.36 2.43
CA TYR A 79 -8.11 2.12 2.32
C TYR A 79 -8.87 1.05 1.51
N ALA A 80 -10.20 0.94 1.64
CA ALA A 80 -10.98 0.06 0.79
C ALA A 80 -10.88 0.46 -0.69
N ARG A 81 -10.94 1.77 -1.00
CA ARG A 81 -10.73 2.30 -2.35
C ARG A 81 -9.32 2.00 -2.89
N TRP A 82 -8.30 2.08 -2.04
CA TRP A 82 -6.95 1.63 -2.38
C TRP A 82 -6.91 0.14 -2.71
N CYS A 83 -7.55 -0.71 -1.91
CA CYS A 83 -7.65 -2.14 -2.20
C CYS A 83 -8.40 -2.41 -3.51
N VAL A 84 -9.44 -1.65 -3.85
CA VAL A 84 -10.12 -1.76 -5.16
C VAL A 84 -9.18 -1.43 -6.32
N ALA A 85 -8.38 -0.36 -6.20
CA ALA A 85 -7.39 -0.02 -7.21
C ALA A 85 -6.35 -1.12 -7.38
N LEU A 86 -5.85 -1.69 -6.28
CA LEU A 86 -4.96 -2.85 -6.32
C LEU A 86 -5.64 -4.06 -6.96
N TRP A 87 -6.89 -4.36 -6.59
CA TRP A 87 -7.65 -5.47 -7.14
C TRP A 87 -7.71 -5.42 -8.67
N CYS A 88 -8.01 -4.24 -9.26
CA CYS A 88 -8.00 -4.07 -10.71
C CYS A 88 -6.64 -4.37 -11.35
N VAL A 89 -5.54 -3.98 -10.70
CA VAL A 89 -4.17 -4.24 -11.21
C VAL A 89 -3.82 -5.72 -11.12
N TYR A 90 -4.07 -6.36 -9.98
CA TYR A 90 -3.78 -7.78 -9.80
C TYR A 90 -4.69 -8.65 -10.67
N ASP A 91 -5.97 -8.33 -10.80
CA ASP A 91 -6.90 -9.06 -11.65
C ASP A 91 -6.43 -9.06 -13.13
N ALA A 92 -6.01 -7.90 -13.64
CA ALA A 92 -5.44 -7.79 -14.98
C ALA A 92 -4.11 -8.54 -15.13
N LEU A 93 -3.19 -8.38 -14.17
CA LEU A 93 -1.89 -9.06 -14.19
C LEU A 93 -2.06 -10.59 -14.10
N GLU A 94 -2.86 -11.08 -13.17
CA GLU A 94 -3.05 -12.50 -12.88
C GLU A 94 -3.82 -13.20 -14.00
N SER A 95 -4.81 -12.52 -14.60
CA SER A 95 -5.49 -13.03 -15.80
C SER A 95 -4.50 -13.22 -16.95
N ALA A 96 -3.66 -12.22 -17.22
CA ALA A 96 -2.65 -12.30 -18.28
C ALA A 96 -1.57 -13.36 -17.98
N LEU A 97 -1.09 -13.46 -16.74
CA LEU A 97 -0.15 -14.50 -16.32
C LEU A 97 -0.76 -15.91 -16.46
N SER A 98 -2.05 -16.07 -16.16
CA SER A 98 -2.74 -17.36 -16.30
C SER A 98 -2.87 -17.76 -17.77
N GLU A 99 -3.23 -16.82 -18.65
CA GLU A 99 -3.32 -17.03 -20.10
C GLU A 99 -1.98 -17.47 -20.70
N HIS A 100 -0.88 -16.89 -20.20
CA HIS A 100 0.48 -17.16 -20.67
C HIS A 100 1.27 -18.10 -19.75
N SER A 101 0.59 -18.96 -19.00
CA SER A 101 1.23 -19.85 -18.02
C SER A 101 2.23 -20.85 -18.61
N TYR A 102 2.16 -21.12 -19.92
CA TYR A 102 3.09 -21.97 -20.66
C TYR A 102 4.23 -21.19 -21.34
N ASN A 103 4.26 -19.86 -21.25
CA ASN A 103 5.36 -19.06 -21.79
C ASN A 103 6.67 -19.44 -21.06
N PRO A 104 7.75 -19.79 -21.78
CA PRO A 104 9.00 -20.25 -21.16
C PRO A 104 9.62 -19.27 -20.15
N VAL A 105 9.42 -17.97 -20.34
CA VAL A 105 9.93 -16.92 -19.44
C VAL A 105 9.10 -16.85 -18.15
N LEU A 106 7.78 -17.08 -18.24
CA LEU A 106 6.85 -16.92 -17.11
C LEU A 106 6.68 -18.22 -16.31
N ALA A 107 6.66 -19.37 -17.00
CA ALA A 107 6.35 -20.68 -16.43
C ALA A 107 7.17 -21.03 -15.17
N PRO A 108 8.49 -20.77 -15.08
CA PRO A 108 9.28 -21.09 -13.89
C PRO A 108 8.88 -20.30 -12.63
N THR A 109 8.16 -19.19 -12.79
CA THR A 109 7.66 -18.36 -11.68
C THR A 109 6.16 -18.56 -11.40
N SER A 110 5.50 -19.46 -12.14
CA SER A 110 4.06 -19.67 -12.03
C SER A 110 3.72 -20.49 -10.78
N HIS A 111 3.10 -19.82 -9.79
CA HIS A 111 2.53 -20.49 -8.62
C HIS A 111 1.31 -19.73 -8.08
N PRO A 112 0.15 -19.79 -8.77
CA PRO A 112 -1.02 -18.97 -8.45
C PRO A 112 -1.54 -19.14 -7.03
N ALA A 113 -1.55 -20.38 -6.49
CA ALA A 113 -2.02 -20.67 -5.14
C ALA A 113 -1.21 -19.93 -4.05
N LEU A 114 0.05 -19.59 -4.33
CA LEU A 114 0.92 -18.85 -3.41
C LEU A 114 0.89 -17.34 -3.65
N LEU A 115 0.91 -16.93 -4.92
CA LEU A 115 1.18 -15.54 -5.30
C LEU A 115 -0.07 -14.72 -5.59
N ALA A 116 -1.16 -15.33 -6.08
CA ALA A 116 -2.34 -14.58 -6.52
C ALA A 116 -2.96 -13.79 -5.36
N ARG A 117 -3.28 -12.51 -5.61
CA ARG A 117 -3.76 -11.51 -4.66
C ARG A 117 -5.16 -10.99 -4.99
N SER A 118 -5.66 -11.17 -6.22
CA SER A 118 -7.01 -10.72 -6.60
C SER A 118 -8.12 -11.29 -5.69
N GLY A 119 -8.06 -12.59 -5.38
CA GLY A 119 -8.97 -13.26 -4.45
C GLY A 119 -8.93 -12.64 -3.04
N PRO A 120 -7.77 -12.65 -2.35
CA PRO A 120 -7.60 -11.99 -1.05
C PRO A 120 -8.06 -10.52 -1.03
N LEU A 121 -7.76 -9.75 -2.08
CA LEU A 121 -8.20 -8.36 -2.19
C LEU A 121 -9.73 -8.24 -2.26
N SER A 122 -10.40 -9.11 -3.01
CA SER A 122 -11.88 -9.13 -3.08
C SER A 122 -12.51 -9.39 -1.71
N GLU A 123 -11.96 -10.33 -0.95
CA GLU A 123 -12.41 -10.62 0.43
C GLU A 123 -12.16 -9.44 1.38
N ASP A 124 -10.98 -8.83 1.27
CA ASP A 124 -10.61 -7.66 2.08
C ASP A 124 -11.51 -6.47 1.80
N ILE A 125 -11.79 -6.16 0.53
CA ILE A 125 -12.69 -5.08 0.12
C ILE A 125 -14.09 -5.31 0.69
N ALA A 126 -14.63 -6.52 0.54
CA ALA A 126 -15.94 -6.85 1.08
C ALA A 126 -16.00 -6.68 2.61
N SER A 127 -14.95 -7.12 3.32
CA SER A 127 -14.85 -6.93 4.77
C SER A 127 -14.72 -5.45 5.18
N LEU A 128 -13.99 -4.64 4.42
CA LEU A 128 -13.77 -3.23 4.72
C LEU A 128 -15.04 -2.39 4.49
N LEU A 129 -15.78 -2.71 3.43
CA LEU A 129 -17.03 -2.03 3.04
C LEU A 129 -18.27 -2.63 3.71
N LEU A 130 -18.12 -3.65 4.55
CA LEU A 130 -19.21 -4.34 5.23
C LEU A 130 -20.25 -4.90 4.24
N THR A 131 -19.78 -5.45 3.13
CA THR A 131 -20.59 -6.09 2.09
C THR A 131 -20.28 -7.59 1.98
N SER A 132 -20.98 -8.29 1.09
CA SER A 132 -20.59 -9.66 0.69
C SER A 132 -19.49 -9.64 -0.38
N PRO A 133 -18.68 -10.70 -0.52
CA PRO A 133 -17.72 -10.85 -1.62
C PRO A 133 -18.34 -10.75 -3.02
N ASN A 134 -19.64 -11.03 -3.16
CA ASN A 134 -20.36 -11.00 -4.44
C ASN A 134 -21.05 -9.65 -4.73
N SER A 135 -20.95 -8.68 -3.82
CA SER A 135 -21.70 -7.42 -3.92
C SER A 135 -20.87 -6.17 -3.67
N TRP A 136 -19.57 -6.32 -3.35
CA TRP A 136 -18.73 -5.17 -3.03
C TRP A 136 -18.56 -4.24 -4.23
N GLN A 137 -18.57 -4.76 -5.46
CA GLN A 137 -18.42 -3.97 -6.69
C GLN A 137 -19.54 -2.93 -6.85
N SER A 138 -20.73 -3.20 -6.29
CA SER A 138 -21.88 -2.28 -6.33
C SER A 138 -21.83 -1.21 -5.25
N HIS A 139 -20.93 -1.31 -4.26
CA HIS A 139 -20.78 -0.29 -3.22
C HIS A 139 -20.28 1.01 -3.85
N PRO A 140 -20.82 2.20 -3.51
CA PRO A 140 -20.45 3.48 -4.14
C PRO A 140 -18.93 3.76 -4.18
N ALA A 141 -18.23 3.43 -3.07
CA ALA A 141 -16.78 3.54 -2.96
C ALA A 141 -16.03 2.75 -4.03
N ALA A 142 -16.50 1.56 -4.38
CA ALA A 142 -15.90 0.67 -5.39
C ALA A 142 -16.43 0.98 -6.79
N ALA A 143 -17.75 1.09 -6.96
CA ALA A 143 -18.41 1.31 -8.24
C ALA A 143 -17.88 2.55 -8.98
N SER A 144 -17.59 3.62 -8.25
CA SER A 144 -17.00 4.84 -8.82
C SER A 144 -15.63 4.61 -9.47
N LEU A 145 -14.76 3.82 -8.82
CA LEU A 145 -13.45 3.44 -9.35
C LEU A 145 -13.57 2.50 -10.56
N LEU A 146 -14.52 1.57 -10.52
CA LEU A 146 -14.71 0.59 -11.60
C LEU A 146 -15.34 1.22 -12.86
N THR A 147 -16.31 2.12 -12.68
CA THR A 147 -17.03 2.74 -13.81
C THR A 147 -16.26 3.90 -14.40
N THR A 148 -15.52 4.66 -13.59
CA THR A 148 -14.75 5.82 -14.03
C THR A 148 -13.38 5.81 -13.35
N PRO A 149 -12.48 4.88 -13.76
CA PRO A 149 -11.18 4.74 -13.14
C PRO A 149 -10.34 6.02 -13.33
N PRO A 150 -9.64 6.49 -12.28
CA PRO A 150 -8.65 7.56 -12.40
C PRO A 150 -7.58 7.22 -13.43
N ALA A 151 -7.01 8.26 -14.05
CA ALA A 151 -6.01 8.10 -15.12
C ALA A 151 -4.83 7.18 -14.74
N PRO A 152 -4.25 7.24 -13.52
CA PRO A 152 -3.17 6.32 -13.15
C PRO A 152 -3.59 4.85 -13.14
N LEU A 153 -4.78 4.53 -12.62
CA LEU A 153 -5.30 3.17 -12.59
C LEU A 153 -5.59 2.66 -14.01
N LYS A 154 -6.24 3.49 -14.83
CA LYS A 154 -6.51 3.17 -16.24
C LYS A 154 -5.22 2.90 -17.01
N ALA A 155 -4.19 3.72 -16.81
CA ALA A 155 -2.89 3.55 -17.47
C ALA A 155 -2.21 2.24 -17.10
N TYR A 156 -2.23 1.86 -15.81
CA TYR A 156 -1.60 0.62 -15.36
C TYR A 156 -2.35 -0.60 -15.94
N VAL A 157 -3.67 -0.68 -15.78
CA VAL A 157 -4.46 -1.79 -16.33
C VAL A 157 -4.29 -1.91 -17.84
N ALA A 158 -4.31 -0.78 -18.57
CA ALA A 158 -4.09 -0.77 -20.02
C ALA A 158 -2.72 -1.33 -20.41
N ARG A 159 -1.65 -0.97 -19.69
CA ARG A 159 -0.31 -1.50 -19.96
C ARG A 159 -0.24 -3.02 -19.76
N LEU A 160 -0.86 -3.53 -18.69
CA LEU A 160 -0.90 -4.97 -18.44
C LEU A 160 -1.67 -5.72 -19.54
N THR A 161 -2.80 -5.16 -20.00
CA THR A 161 -3.57 -5.72 -21.12
C THR A 161 -2.77 -5.72 -22.42
N GLU A 162 -2.09 -4.61 -22.74
CA GLU A 162 -1.22 -4.50 -23.93
C GLU A 162 -0.10 -5.55 -23.90
N LEU A 163 0.61 -5.68 -22.76
CA LEU A 163 1.66 -6.68 -22.62
C LEU A 163 1.13 -8.11 -22.76
N GLY A 164 -0.03 -8.41 -22.19
CA GLY A 164 -0.68 -9.71 -22.36
C GLY A 164 -1.01 -10.04 -23.81
N GLN A 165 -1.20 -9.05 -24.68
CA GLN A 165 -1.53 -9.25 -26.09
C GLN A 165 -0.28 -9.31 -26.99
N GLU A 166 0.72 -8.49 -26.71
CA GLU A 166 1.83 -8.25 -27.63
C GLU A 166 3.18 -8.81 -27.13
N HIS A 167 3.43 -8.74 -25.82
CA HIS A 167 4.73 -9.01 -25.20
C HIS A 167 4.59 -9.72 -23.84
N PRO A 168 3.99 -10.92 -23.78
CA PRO A 168 3.62 -11.56 -22.52
C PRO A 168 4.82 -11.84 -21.62
N GLU A 169 6.01 -12.09 -22.17
CA GLU A 169 7.24 -12.26 -21.41
C GLU A 169 7.56 -11.06 -20.50
N ARG A 170 7.14 -9.85 -20.88
CA ARG A 170 7.36 -8.63 -20.10
C ARG A 170 6.45 -8.49 -18.89
N LEU A 171 5.39 -9.31 -18.79
CA LEU A 171 4.57 -9.41 -17.56
C LEU A 171 5.42 -9.81 -16.36
N LEU A 172 6.55 -10.50 -16.57
CA LEU A 172 7.52 -10.86 -15.54
C LEU A 172 8.02 -9.62 -14.77
N ALA A 173 8.21 -8.49 -15.45
CA ALA A 173 8.67 -7.25 -14.83
C ALA A 173 7.63 -6.69 -13.85
N HIS A 174 6.35 -6.69 -14.21
CA HIS A 174 5.27 -6.26 -13.32
C HIS A 174 5.05 -7.24 -12.17
N ALA A 175 5.09 -8.54 -12.44
CA ALA A 175 5.01 -9.58 -11.42
C ALA A 175 6.16 -9.47 -10.40
N TYR A 176 7.38 -9.20 -10.86
CA TYR A 176 8.53 -8.89 -10.02
C TYR A 176 8.27 -7.70 -9.10
N VAL A 177 7.87 -6.55 -9.65
CA VAL A 177 7.67 -5.31 -8.86
C VAL A 177 6.56 -5.51 -7.81
N ARG A 178 5.46 -6.16 -8.18
CA ARG A 178 4.32 -6.38 -7.29
C ARG A 178 4.62 -7.45 -6.23
N TYR A 179 4.84 -8.70 -6.64
CA TYR A 179 4.93 -9.82 -5.69
C TYR A 179 6.13 -9.71 -4.75
N LEU A 180 7.32 -9.35 -5.24
CA LEU A 180 8.50 -9.22 -4.36
C LEU A 180 8.41 -7.99 -3.45
N GLY A 181 7.70 -6.94 -3.89
CA GLY A 181 7.37 -5.78 -3.06
C GLY A 181 6.49 -6.17 -1.87
N ASP A 182 5.41 -6.91 -2.15
CA ASP A 182 4.48 -7.40 -1.12
C ASP A 182 5.18 -8.28 -0.08
N LEU A 183 6.10 -9.15 -0.54
CA LEU A 183 6.91 -10.05 0.30
C LEU A 183 8.03 -9.35 1.10
N SER A 184 8.25 -8.05 0.90
CA SER A 184 9.37 -7.31 1.53
C SER A 184 8.89 -6.25 2.52
N GLY A 185 7.90 -5.43 2.16
CA GLY A 185 7.38 -4.35 3.02
C GLY A 185 6.00 -4.64 3.64
N GLY A 186 5.27 -5.63 3.12
CA GLY A 186 3.85 -5.84 3.41
C GLY A 186 3.54 -6.02 4.89
N GLN A 187 4.39 -6.72 5.64
CA GLN A 187 4.15 -7.00 7.06
C GLN A 187 4.21 -5.75 7.96
N ILE A 188 5.03 -4.75 7.60
CA ILE A 188 5.09 -3.49 8.34
C ILE A 188 3.80 -2.69 8.10
N ILE A 189 3.40 -2.58 6.83
CA ILE A 189 2.17 -1.88 6.43
C ILE A 189 0.94 -2.56 7.05
N ARG A 190 0.85 -3.89 6.97
CA ARG A 190 -0.20 -4.71 7.61
C ARG A 190 -0.38 -4.35 9.09
N ARG A 191 0.70 -4.35 9.88
CA ARG A 191 0.63 -4.04 11.33
C ARG A 191 0.17 -2.61 11.60
N ARG A 192 0.58 -1.65 10.77
CA ARG A 192 0.20 -0.24 10.90
C ARG A 192 -1.28 -0.05 10.58
N LEU A 193 -1.76 -0.64 9.50
CA LEU A 193 -3.17 -0.62 9.11
C LEU A 193 -4.07 -1.36 10.11
N ALA A 194 -3.65 -2.53 10.62
CA ALA A 194 -4.40 -3.26 11.64
C ALA A 194 -4.67 -2.38 12.86
N LYS A 195 -3.65 -1.67 13.33
CA LYS A 195 -3.77 -0.73 14.44
C LYS A 195 -4.62 0.49 14.09
N ALA A 196 -4.37 1.13 12.95
CA ALA A 196 -5.05 2.37 12.55
C ALA A 196 -6.54 2.17 12.28
N LEU A 197 -6.92 1.03 11.70
CA LEU A 197 -8.29 0.71 11.30
C LEU A 197 -9.02 -0.19 12.31
N SER A 198 -8.38 -0.50 13.45
CA SER A 198 -8.87 -1.41 14.48
C SER A 198 -9.31 -2.77 13.91
N LEU A 199 -8.53 -3.32 12.97
CA LEU A 199 -8.77 -4.64 12.39
C LEU A 199 -8.13 -5.71 13.27
N SER A 200 -8.88 -6.76 13.55
CA SER A 200 -8.43 -7.86 14.42
C SER A 200 -8.61 -9.20 13.72
N PRO A 201 -7.75 -10.20 14.02
CA PRO A 201 -7.89 -11.52 13.46
C PRO A 201 -9.23 -12.16 13.84
N LYS A 202 -9.75 -13.06 12.99
CA LYS A 202 -10.95 -13.83 13.34
C LYS A 202 -10.73 -14.61 14.64
N PRO A 203 -11.73 -14.66 15.55
CA PRO A 203 -11.68 -15.54 16.71
C PRO A 203 -11.48 -16.99 16.24
N SER A 204 -10.57 -17.71 16.87
CA SER A 204 -10.33 -19.12 16.58
C SER A 204 -10.13 -19.90 17.88
N THR A 205 -10.70 -21.10 17.92
CA THR A 205 -10.52 -22.09 19.00
C THR A 205 -9.31 -23.00 18.77
N ALA A 206 -8.63 -22.87 17.61
CA ALA A 206 -7.45 -23.68 17.30
C ALA A 206 -6.19 -23.10 17.95
N PRO A 207 -5.27 -23.95 18.45
CA PRO A 207 -4.00 -23.51 19.02
C PRO A 207 -3.11 -22.89 17.92
N GLY A 208 -2.59 -21.68 18.18
CA GLY A 208 -1.70 -20.94 17.28
C GLY A 208 -1.49 -19.50 17.75
N ASN A 209 -0.47 -18.82 17.22
CA ASN A 209 -0.23 -17.42 17.56
C ASN A 209 -1.30 -16.52 16.93
N GLU A 210 -1.77 -15.54 17.69
CA GLU A 210 -2.78 -14.57 17.24
C GLU A 210 -2.33 -13.76 16.01
N SER A 211 -1.02 -13.52 15.90
CA SER A 211 -0.39 -12.80 14.79
C SER A 211 -0.49 -13.52 13.45
N ASP A 212 -0.68 -14.84 13.46
CA ASP A 212 -0.58 -15.71 12.28
C ASP A 212 -1.96 -16.00 11.69
N ARG A 213 -3.03 -15.42 12.27
CA ARG A 213 -4.40 -15.63 11.85
C ARG A 213 -4.85 -14.64 10.79
N ALA A 214 -5.74 -15.11 9.93
CA ALA A 214 -6.38 -14.29 8.91
C ALA A 214 -7.08 -13.07 9.54
N THR A 215 -6.67 -11.89 9.10
CA THR A 215 -7.26 -10.61 9.52
C THR A 215 -8.06 -10.03 8.36
N PRO A 216 -9.40 -10.11 8.40
CA PRO A 216 -10.25 -9.58 7.32
C PRO A 216 -9.96 -8.10 7.06
N GLY A 217 -9.78 -7.74 5.79
CA GLY A 217 -9.32 -6.42 5.36
C GLY A 217 -7.80 -6.32 5.19
N LEU A 218 -7.04 -7.35 5.56
CA LEU A 218 -5.58 -7.41 5.45
C LEU A 218 -5.04 -8.75 4.95
N THR A 219 -5.90 -9.65 4.45
CA THR A 219 -5.51 -10.97 3.91
C THR A 219 -4.63 -10.86 2.67
N PHE A 220 -4.67 -9.74 1.94
CA PHE A 220 -3.73 -9.40 0.87
C PHE A 220 -2.26 -9.58 1.27
N PHE A 221 -1.91 -9.23 2.51
CA PHE A 221 -0.55 -9.32 3.05
C PHE A 221 -0.18 -10.72 3.56
N GLU A 222 -1.09 -11.69 3.50
CA GLU A 222 -0.86 -13.05 4.03
C GLU A 222 -0.45 -13.99 2.91
N PHE A 223 0.67 -14.68 3.11
CA PHE A 223 1.17 -15.67 2.16
C PHE A 223 1.26 -17.02 2.87
N SER A 224 0.99 -18.09 2.14
CA SER A 224 1.25 -19.45 2.60
C SER A 224 2.72 -19.82 2.38
N SER A 225 3.19 -20.88 3.02
CA SER A 225 4.47 -21.51 2.71
C SER A 225 4.51 -22.05 1.28
N LEU A 226 5.72 -22.33 0.76
CA LEU A 226 5.90 -22.86 -0.59
C LEU A 226 5.14 -24.17 -0.83
N ASP A 227 4.95 -25.00 0.20
CA ASP A 227 4.17 -26.24 0.17
C ASP A 227 2.66 -26.04 0.46
N GLY A 228 2.25 -24.80 0.74
CA GLY A 228 0.87 -24.41 1.03
C GLY A 228 0.32 -24.90 2.37
N GLN A 229 1.13 -25.50 3.23
CA GLN A 229 0.66 -26.15 4.45
C GLN A 229 0.52 -25.22 5.67
N ALA A 230 1.25 -24.11 5.67
CA ALA A 230 1.30 -23.18 6.80
C ALA A 230 1.30 -21.72 6.32
N ALA A 231 1.07 -20.79 7.24
CA ALA A 231 1.34 -19.38 6.98
C ALA A 231 2.86 -19.15 6.87
N ALA A 232 3.28 -18.32 5.91
CA ALA A 232 4.69 -18.01 5.72
C ALA A 232 5.19 -17.00 6.77
N ASP A 233 6.15 -17.44 7.56
CA ASP A 233 6.90 -16.57 8.47
C ASP A 233 8.00 -15.78 7.74
N THR A 234 8.83 -15.04 8.48
CA THR A 234 9.92 -14.23 7.87
C THR A 234 10.94 -15.09 7.12
N GLN A 235 11.21 -16.32 7.56
CA GLN A 235 12.15 -17.21 6.89
C GLN A 235 11.54 -17.76 5.60
N GLU A 236 10.28 -18.15 5.64
CA GLU A 236 9.56 -18.67 4.49
C GLU A 236 9.35 -17.59 3.43
N MET A 237 9.05 -16.35 3.83
CA MET A 237 9.03 -15.19 2.92
C MET A 237 10.35 -15.00 2.18
N ARG A 238 11.51 -15.26 2.84
CA ARG A 238 12.82 -15.22 2.14
C ARG A 238 12.95 -16.35 1.15
N ARG A 239 12.54 -17.58 1.52
CA ARG A 239 12.56 -18.74 0.63
C ARG A 239 11.71 -18.54 -0.61
N ILE A 240 10.51 -17.95 -0.46
CA ILE A 240 9.62 -17.61 -1.58
C ILE A 240 10.32 -16.62 -2.51
N LYS A 241 10.93 -15.55 -1.98
CA LYS A 241 11.67 -14.58 -2.79
C LYS A 241 12.84 -15.21 -3.54
N ASP A 242 13.59 -16.10 -2.90
CA ASP A 242 14.72 -16.77 -3.53
C ASP A 242 14.28 -17.80 -4.58
N TRP A 243 13.18 -18.51 -4.33
CA TRP A 243 12.53 -19.38 -5.33
C TRP A 243 12.10 -18.57 -6.55
N TYR A 244 11.41 -17.45 -6.34
CA TYR A 244 10.93 -16.58 -7.41
C TYR A 244 12.10 -16.05 -8.25
N ARG A 245 13.16 -15.54 -7.61
CA ARG A 245 14.37 -15.05 -8.30
C ARG A 245 15.03 -16.13 -9.16
N ARG A 246 15.17 -17.36 -8.63
CA ARG A 246 15.71 -18.48 -9.41
C ARG A 246 14.84 -18.81 -10.62
N GLY A 247 13.52 -18.80 -10.46
CA GLY A 247 12.59 -19.01 -11.59
C GLY A 247 12.74 -17.92 -12.66
N MET A 248 12.90 -16.66 -12.26
CA MET A 248 13.18 -15.58 -13.21
C MET A 248 14.50 -15.77 -13.96
N ASP A 249 15.56 -16.11 -13.23
CA ASP A 249 16.89 -16.35 -13.80
C ASP A 249 16.87 -17.53 -14.78
N GLU A 250 16.14 -18.59 -14.45
CA GLU A 250 15.92 -19.75 -15.33
C GLU A 250 15.12 -19.39 -16.58
N GLY A 251 13.99 -18.68 -16.41
CA GLY A 251 13.08 -18.36 -17.52
C GLY A 251 13.67 -17.38 -18.53
N VAL A 252 14.46 -16.41 -18.06
CA VAL A 252 15.08 -15.39 -18.92
C VAL A 252 16.40 -15.88 -19.51
N GLY A 253 17.17 -16.69 -18.76
CA GLY A 253 18.45 -17.22 -19.21
C GLY A 253 19.45 -16.12 -19.59
N GLU A 254 20.12 -16.30 -20.73
CA GLU A 254 21.21 -15.41 -21.19
C GLU A 254 20.79 -14.40 -22.27
N ASP A 255 19.49 -14.23 -22.52
CA ASP A 255 18.99 -13.28 -23.51
C ASP A 255 19.18 -11.83 -23.03
N GLU A 256 20.23 -11.16 -23.49
CA GLU A 256 20.53 -9.78 -23.13
C GLU A 256 19.47 -8.77 -23.61
N GLU A 257 18.83 -9.00 -24.76
CA GLU A 257 17.83 -8.09 -25.29
C GLU A 257 16.57 -8.16 -24.43
N LEU A 258 16.15 -9.37 -24.08
CA LEU A 258 15.07 -9.58 -23.12
C LEU A 258 15.42 -9.00 -21.74
N LYS A 259 16.64 -9.21 -21.24
CA LYS A 259 17.09 -8.62 -19.96
C LYS A 259 16.96 -7.10 -19.98
N ARG A 260 17.36 -6.42 -21.07
CA ARG A 260 17.19 -4.96 -21.22
C ARG A 260 15.71 -4.56 -21.20
N ALA A 261 14.90 -5.21 -22.03
CA ALA A 261 13.47 -4.94 -22.12
C ALA A 261 12.75 -5.12 -20.76
N LEU A 262 13.13 -6.14 -19.99
CA LEU A 262 12.57 -6.39 -18.66
C LEU A 262 12.98 -5.34 -17.62
N VAL A 263 14.23 -4.85 -17.65
CA VAL A 263 14.66 -3.77 -16.75
C VAL A 263 13.96 -2.46 -17.09
N GLU A 264 13.81 -2.16 -18.38
CA GLU A 264 13.02 -1.00 -18.84
C GLU A 264 11.56 -1.10 -18.38
N GLU A 265 10.93 -2.25 -18.62
CA GLU A 265 9.54 -2.49 -18.21
C GLU A 265 9.37 -2.45 -16.70
N ALA A 266 10.34 -2.94 -15.92
CA ALA A 266 10.25 -2.88 -14.46
C ALA A 266 10.28 -1.45 -13.95
N ASN A 267 11.05 -0.56 -14.59
CA ASN A 267 11.01 0.87 -14.27
C ASN A 267 9.66 1.51 -14.67
N GLU A 268 9.08 1.09 -15.78
CA GLU A 268 7.73 1.52 -16.17
C GLU A 268 6.68 1.02 -15.15
N ALA A 269 6.81 -0.22 -14.67
CA ALA A 269 5.99 -0.75 -13.59
C ALA A 269 6.12 0.12 -12.32
N PHE A 270 7.33 0.53 -11.91
CA PHE A 270 7.50 1.47 -10.80
C PHE A 270 6.83 2.83 -11.07
N ARG A 271 6.92 3.35 -12.31
CA ARG A 271 6.24 4.60 -12.71
C ARG A 271 4.72 4.51 -12.60
N LEU A 272 4.15 3.40 -13.03
CA LEU A 272 2.71 3.14 -12.90
C LEU A 272 2.29 2.97 -11.43
N ASN A 273 3.11 2.28 -10.62
CA ASN A 273 2.89 2.18 -9.17
C ASN A 273 2.95 3.54 -8.47
N ALA A 274 3.91 4.40 -8.83
CA ALA A 274 3.99 5.78 -8.35
C ALA A 274 2.71 6.56 -8.66
N GLY A 275 2.19 6.41 -9.88
CA GLY A 275 0.91 7.01 -10.27
C GLY A 275 -0.26 6.53 -9.40
N LEU A 276 -0.30 5.25 -9.03
CA LEU A 276 -1.29 4.75 -8.07
C LEU A 276 -1.13 5.39 -6.70
N PHE A 277 0.10 5.47 -6.16
CA PHE A 277 0.33 6.13 -4.87
C PHE A 277 -0.07 7.61 -4.88
N GLY A 278 0.04 8.29 -6.02
CA GLY A 278 -0.47 9.66 -6.19
C GLY A 278 -1.98 9.80 -5.93
N MET A 279 -2.76 8.72 -6.05
CA MET A 279 -4.18 8.71 -5.66
C MET A 279 -4.38 8.85 -4.15
N LEU A 280 -3.32 8.63 -3.37
CA LEU A 280 -3.29 8.72 -1.92
C LEU A 280 -2.54 9.96 -1.44
N ASP A 281 -2.14 10.89 -2.30
CA ASP A 281 -1.39 12.07 -1.82
C ASP A 281 -2.25 12.96 -0.91
N GLU A 282 -3.54 13.10 -1.24
CA GLU A 282 -4.51 13.89 -0.48
C GLU A 282 -5.59 13.02 0.15
N PRO A 283 -6.10 13.37 1.36
CA PRO A 283 -7.18 12.63 1.99
C PRO A 283 -8.42 12.59 1.12
N TRP A 284 -8.98 11.39 0.96
CA TRP A 284 -10.23 11.24 0.22
C TRP A 284 -11.41 11.89 0.97
N THR A 285 -12.13 12.80 0.31
CA THR A 285 -13.24 13.58 0.89
C THR A 285 -14.63 13.09 0.46
N GLY A 286 -14.73 11.96 -0.25
CA GLY A 286 -15.92 11.60 -1.04
C GLY A 286 -16.95 10.67 -0.38
N GLY A 287 -17.09 10.65 0.95
CA GLY A 287 -18.06 9.80 1.65
C GLY A 287 -19.18 10.61 2.32
N GLU A 288 -20.44 10.29 2.03
CA GLU A 288 -21.58 10.66 2.89
C GLU A 288 -21.51 9.84 4.18
N GLY A 289 -20.67 10.30 5.09
CA GLY A 289 -20.50 9.72 6.40
C GLY A 289 -19.56 10.62 7.16
N LYS A 290 -20.12 11.48 8.02
CA LYS A 290 -19.36 11.96 9.17
C LYS A 290 -18.88 10.70 9.87
N SER A 291 -17.60 10.37 9.70
CA SER A 291 -16.93 9.54 10.67
C SER A 291 -17.21 10.20 12.01
N GLU A 292 -17.91 9.50 12.89
CA GLU A 292 -17.81 9.82 14.30
C GLU A 292 -16.31 9.83 14.57
N GLN A 293 -15.77 11.03 14.75
CA GLN A 293 -14.46 11.21 15.32
C GLN A 293 -14.55 10.55 16.69
N GLY A 294 -14.19 9.27 16.76
CA GLY A 294 -13.80 8.64 18.01
C GLY A 294 -12.78 9.60 18.61
N GLN A 295 -13.15 10.21 19.74
CA GLN A 295 -12.48 11.37 20.31
C GLN A 295 -10.97 11.15 20.30
N GLY A 296 -10.31 11.68 19.28
CA GLY A 296 -8.88 11.80 19.26
C GLY A 296 -8.55 12.76 20.37
N PHE A 297 -7.85 12.29 21.40
CA PHE A 297 -7.32 13.18 22.42
C PHE A 297 -6.60 14.33 21.70
N PRO A 298 -6.91 15.59 22.03
CA PRO A 298 -6.34 16.72 21.31
C PRO A 298 -4.83 16.64 21.35
N PHE A 299 -4.16 17.02 20.26
CA PHE A 299 -2.70 16.96 20.07
C PHE A 299 -1.91 17.58 21.26
N THR A 300 -2.53 18.52 21.97
CA THR A 300 -2.07 19.10 23.25
C THR A 300 -1.96 18.10 24.41
N SER A 301 -2.86 17.11 24.50
CA SER A 301 -2.82 16.05 25.52
C SER A 301 -1.70 15.04 25.26
N PHE A 302 -1.35 14.79 23.99
CA PHE A 302 -0.25 13.89 23.62
C PHE A 302 1.12 14.51 23.93
N ILE A 303 1.29 15.82 23.66
CA ILE A 303 2.49 16.57 24.05
C ILE A 303 2.59 16.68 25.58
N SER A 304 1.47 16.94 26.28
CA SER A 304 1.47 17.01 27.75
C SER A 304 1.85 15.68 28.39
N PHE A 305 1.40 14.55 27.83
CA PHE A 305 1.79 13.22 28.30
C PHE A 305 3.28 12.92 28.04
N LEU A 306 3.80 13.25 26.85
CA LEU A 306 5.22 13.06 26.55
C LEU A 306 6.14 13.95 27.38
N VAL A 307 5.73 15.20 27.65
CA VAL A 307 6.44 16.11 28.56
C VAL A 307 6.39 15.59 29.99
N ALA A 308 5.24 15.08 30.46
CA ALA A 308 5.12 14.53 31.82
C ALA A 308 5.94 13.25 32.00
N VAL A 309 5.92 12.32 31.04
CA VAL A 309 6.72 11.08 31.09
C VAL A 309 8.21 11.39 30.93
N GLY A 310 8.56 12.34 30.06
CA GLY A 310 9.93 12.84 29.91
C GLY A 310 10.46 13.51 31.17
N LEU A 311 9.65 14.33 31.84
CA LEU A 311 10.02 14.99 33.10
C LEU A 311 10.13 13.98 34.25
N ALA A 312 9.23 12.99 34.33
CA ALA A 312 9.30 11.93 35.33
C ALA A 312 10.55 11.04 35.15
N HIS A 313 10.87 10.67 33.91
CA HIS A 313 12.09 9.91 33.60
C HIS A 313 13.36 10.73 33.86
N PHE A 314 13.37 12.01 33.48
CA PHE A 314 14.49 12.91 33.76
C PHE A 314 14.70 13.10 35.27
N LEU A 315 13.64 13.31 36.05
CA LEU A 315 13.73 13.43 37.51
C LEU A 315 14.22 12.14 38.18
N LEU A 316 13.72 10.97 37.76
CA LEU A 316 14.15 9.68 38.32
C LEU A 316 15.63 9.39 38.05
N VAL A 317 16.11 9.73 36.84
CA VAL A 317 17.48 9.42 36.40
C VAL A 317 18.49 10.46 36.88
N THR A 318 18.16 11.75 36.86
CA THR A 318 19.13 12.82 37.19
C THR A 318 19.16 13.21 38.66
N MET A 319 18.04 13.08 39.40
CA MET A 319 18.01 13.35 40.86
C MET A 319 18.48 12.15 41.70
N GLY A 320 18.89 11.05 41.06
CA GLY A 320 19.44 9.88 41.74
C GLY A 320 18.41 9.17 42.62
N PHE A 321 17.23 8.85 42.06
CA PHE A 321 16.20 8.04 42.70
C PHE A 321 16.28 6.54 42.32
N THR A 322 17.37 6.13 41.68
CA THR A 322 17.64 4.73 41.35
C THR A 322 18.67 4.12 42.31
N GLY A 323 18.49 2.84 42.65
CA GLY A 323 19.35 2.14 43.61
C GLY A 323 19.10 2.51 45.08
N GLN A 324 20.03 2.16 45.96
CA GLN A 324 19.88 2.24 47.42
C GLN A 324 19.62 3.68 47.93
N ARG A 325 20.25 4.68 47.31
CA ARG A 325 20.01 6.11 47.61
C ARG A 325 18.61 6.60 47.21
N GLY A 326 17.99 5.97 46.21
CA GLY A 326 16.60 6.26 45.83
C GLY A 326 15.60 5.70 46.84
N TRP A 327 15.91 4.55 47.42
CA TRP A 327 15.10 3.93 48.46
C TRP A 327 15.08 4.75 49.76
N GLU A 328 16.24 5.23 50.21
CA GLU A 328 16.36 6.11 51.38
C GLU A 328 15.56 7.42 51.21
N LYS A 329 15.59 8.02 50.01
CA LYS A 329 14.80 9.23 49.70
C LYS A 329 13.29 8.94 49.63
N TRP A 330 12.90 7.76 49.16
CA TRP A 330 11.50 7.34 49.12
C TRP A 330 10.92 7.13 50.52
N GLU A 331 11.69 6.56 51.45
CA GLU A 331 11.27 6.39 52.85
C GLU A 331 11.05 7.74 53.55
N VAL A 332 11.90 8.74 53.29
CA VAL A 332 11.72 10.11 53.80
C VAL A 332 10.44 10.75 53.27
N VAL A 333 10.14 10.57 51.98
CA VAL A 333 8.90 11.07 51.37
C VAL A 333 7.67 10.36 51.93
N GLN A 334 7.72 9.05 52.12
CA GLN A 334 6.62 8.29 52.74
C GLN A 334 6.38 8.72 54.19
N GLY A 335 7.44 8.95 54.97
CA GLY A 335 7.33 9.47 56.33
C GLY A 335 6.67 10.86 56.37
N TRP A 336 7.04 11.74 55.45
CA TRP A 336 6.44 13.07 55.34
C TRP A 336 4.98 13.06 54.88
N VAL A 337 4.61 12.14 53.97
CA VAL A 337 3.23 11.98 53.51
C VAL A 337 2.34 11.40 54.62
N LYS A 338 2.81 10.39 55.37
CA LYS A 338 2.10 9.87 56.54
C LYS A 338 1.90 10.95 57.61
N GLY A 339 2.93 11.76 57.89
CA GLY A 339 2.84 12.87 58.85
C GLY A 339 1.87 13.99 58.46
N ARG A 340 1.44 14.09 57.19
CA ARG A 340 0.40 15.04 56.73
C ARG A 340 -1.00 14.44 56.64
N LEU A 341 -1.15 13.13 56.78
CA LEU A 341 -2.45 12.45 56.80
C LEU A 341 -2.96 12.20 58.24
N GLU A 342 -2.15 12.52 59.25
CA GLU A 342 -2.51 12.45 60.68
C GLU A 342 -2.73 13.85 61.33
N LEU A 343 -2.93 14.89 60.52
CA LEU A 343 -3.38 16.24 60.93
C LEU A 343 -4.67 16.63 60.19
#